data_AF-A0AAW2XVS5-F1
#
_entry.id   AF-A0AAW2XVS5-F1
#
_cell.length_a   1.000
_cell.length_b   1.000
_cell.length_c   1.000
_cell.angle_alpha   90.00
_cell.angle_beta   90.00
_cell.angle_gamma   90.00
#
_symmetry.space_group_name_H-M   'P 1'
#
loop_
_entity.id
_entity.type
_entity.pdbx_description
1 polymer ?
#
loop_
_entity_poly.entity_id
_entity_poly.type
_entity_poly.pdbx_seq_one_letter_code
_entity_poly.pdbx_strand_id
1 'polypeptide(L)' 'MADENWETSPFCLLPELCIAKIVSFTSPRDACKAAAVSPVFKSVLESGIVWEGFLPPDYKEIISRSCSSVNFPA' A
#
# COMPACT_ATOMS: atom_id res chain seq x y z
N MET A 1 -0.91 -6.70 -39.23
CA MET A 1 -1.40 -7.58 -38.15
C MET A 1 -0.98 -6.89 -36.87
N ALA A 2 -1.93 -6.24 -36.21
CA ALA A 2 -1.68 -5.25 -35.18
C ALA A 2 -2.68 -5.47 -34.05
N ASP A 3 -2.29 -6.26 -33.04
CA ASP A 3 -3.03 -6.44 -31.78
C ASP A 3 -2.41 -7.56 -30.91
N GLU A 4 -1.12 -7.47 -30.57
CA GLU A 4 -0.53 -8.31 -29.51
C GLU A 4 0.02 -7.41 -28.39
N ASN A 5 -0.86 -6.62 -27.75
CA ASN A 5 -0.52 -5.82 -26.55
C ASN A 5 -1.29 -6.30 -25.29
N TRP A 6 -1.69 -7.57 -25.24
CA TRP A 6 -2.56 -8.10 -24.18
C TRP A 6 -1.84 -8.28 -22.82
N GLU A 7 -0.54 -8.04 -22.73
CA GLU A 7 0.25 -8.35 -21.52
C GLU A 7 0.39 -7.18 -20.53
N THR A 8 -0.02 -5.97 -20.89
CA THR A 8 0.15 -4.82 -20.01
C THR A 8 -1.16 -4.49 -19.32
N SER A 9 -1.30 -4.88 -18.05
CA SER A 9 -2.41 -4.48 -17.19
C SER A 9 -2.67 -2.98 -17.33
N PRO A 10 -3.93 -2.51 -17.49
CA PRO A 10 -4.23 -1.08 -17.64
C PRO A 10 -3.73 -0.25 -16.44
N PHE A 11 -3.52 -0.91 -15.30
CA PHE A 11 -2.93 -0.32 -14.11
C PHE A 11 -1.45 0.08 -14.29
N CYS A 12 -0.69 -0.51 -15.22
CA CYS A 12 0.71 -0.13 -15.50
C CYS A 12 0.85 1.32 -16.01
N LEU A 13 -0.23 1.89 -16.56
CA LEU A 13 -0.24 3.25 -17.09
C LEU A 13 -0.59 4.30 -16.03
N LEU A 14 -1.00 3.87 -14.83
CA LEU A 14 -1.37 4.77 -13.75
C LEU A 14 -0.14 5.12 -12.90
N PRO A 15 0.00 6.38 -12.45
CA PRO A 15 0.97 6.71 -11.42
C PRO A 15 0.77 5.86 -10.16
N GLU A 16 1.87 5.51 -9.50
CA GLU A 16 1.87 4.69 -8.28
C GLU A 16 0.90 5.24 -7.21
N LEU A 17 0.89 6.56 -7.01
CA LEU A 17 -0.01 7.24 -6.08
C LEU A 17 -1.49 7.05 -6.42
N CYS A 18 -1.85 6.98 -7.71
CA CYS A 18 -3.22 6.73 -8.12
C CYS A 18 -3.65 5.31 -7.76
N ILE A 19 -2.78 4.33 -8.01
CA ILE A 19 -3.03 2.93 -7.65
C ILE A 19 -3.12 2.79 -6.13
N ALA A 20 -2.17 3.39 -5.39
CA ALA A 20 -2.18 3.37 -3.94
C ALA A 20 -3.47 3.98 -3.36
N LYS A 21 -3.94 5.08 -3.95
CA LYS A 21 -5.20 5.71 -3.54
C LYS A 21 -6.40 4.79 -3.80
N ILE A 22 -6.48 4.14 -4.96
CA ILE A 22 -7.54 3.16 -5.27
C ILE A 22 -7.52 2.02 -4.25
N VAL A 23 -6.34 1.43 -4.00
CA VAL A 23 -6.20 0.31 -3.07
C VAL A 23 -6.50 0.73 -1.63
N SER A 24 -6.21 1.96 -1.23
CA SER A 24 -6.56 2.48 0.11
C SER A 24 -8.07 2.52 0.40
N PHE A 25 -8.92 2.47 -0.64
CA PHE A 25 -10.37 2.36 -0.48
C PHE A 25 -10.87 0.92 -0.37
N THR A 26 -9.98 -0.06 -0.47
CA THR A 26 -10.28 -1.49 -0.29
C THR A 26 -10.03 -1.93 1.15
N SER A 27 -10.12 -3.22 1.46
CA SER A 27 -9.65 -3.74 2.75
C SER A 27 -8.16 -4.14 2.68
N PRO A 28 -7.40 -4.11 3.79
CA PRO A 28 -6.03 -4.65 3.82
C PRO A 28 -5.92 -6.08 3.27
N ARG A 29 -6.96 -6.90 3.51
CA ARG A 29 -7.04 -8.28 3.00
C ARG A 29 -7.12 -8.30 1.47
N ASP A 30 -7.93 -7.44 0.87
CA ASP A 30 -8.12 -7.42 -0.58
C ASP A 30 -6.91 -6.78 -1.28
N ALA A 31 -6.27 -5.80 -0.66
CA ALA A 31 -4.98 -5.30 -1.08
C ALA A 31 -3.93 -6.42 -1.16
N CYS A 32 -3.80 -7.26 -0.13
CA CYS A 32 -2.90 -8.42 -0.17
C CYS A 32 -3.23 -9.42 -1.29
N LYS A 33 -4.52 -9.67 -1.55
CA LYS A 33 -4.91 -10.52 -2.69
C LYS A 33 -4.51 -9.90 -4.03
N ALA A 34 -4.66 -8.58 -4.18
CA ALA A 34 -4.26 -7.85 -5.38
C ALA A 34 -2.74 -7.96 -5.63
N ALA A 35 -1.92 -7.87 -4.59
CA ALA A 35 -0.46 -8.09 -4.68
C ALA A 35 -0.11 -9.49 -5.20
N ALA A 36 -0.87 -10.52 -4.82
CA ALA A 36 -0.59 -11.90 -5.19
C ALA A 36 -0.86 -12.20 -6.68
N VAL A 37 -1.73 -11.42 -7.32
CA VAL A 37 -2.18 -11.66 -8.71
C VAL A 37 -1.57 -10.72 -9.73
N SER A 38 -0.89 -9.64 -9.30
CA SER A 38 -0.28 -8.66 -10.21
C SER A 38 1.03 -8.07 -9.66
N PRO A 39 2.12 -8.10 -10.43
CA PRO A 39 3.37 -7.45 -10.06
C PRO A 39 3.24 -5.94 -9.83
N VAL A 40 2.32 -5.26 -10.54
CA VAL A 40 2.08 -3.82 -10.40
C VAL A 40 1.54 -3.50 -9.02
N PHE A 41 0.48 -4.22 -8.60
CA PHE A 41 -0.09 -4.04 -7.27
C PHE A 41 0.92 -4.43 -6.19
N LYS A 42 1.71 -5.49 -6.41
CA LYS A 42 2.77 -5.90 -5.48
C LYS A 42 3.78 -4.76 -5.22
N SER A 43 4.32 -4.17 -6.29
CA SER A 43 5.29 -3.05 -6.17
C SER A 43 4.71 -1.87 -5.38
N VAL A 44 3.45 -1.50 -5.67
CA VAL A 44 2.77 -0.40 -4.99
C VAL A 44 2.56 -0.69 -3.50
N LEU A 45 2.24 -1.94 -3.15
CA LEU A 45 1.98 -2.35 -1.76
C LEU A 45 3.25 -2.49 -0.93
N GLU A 46 4.38 -2.75 -1.57
CA GLU A 46 5.71 -2.77 -0.92
C GLU A 46 6.21 -1.35 -0.60
N SER A 47 5.72 -0.30 -1.27
CA SER A 47 6.15 1.10 -1.08
C SER A 47 5.79 1.71 0.28
N GLY A 48 4.89 1.09 1.05
CA GLY A 48 4.40 1.68 2.30
C GLY A 48 3.19 2.61 2.14
N ILE A 49 3.01 3.23 0.97
CA ILE A 49 2.06 4.35 0.76
C ILE A 49 0.60 3.94 1.01
N VAL A 50 0.23 2.73 0.58
CA VAL A 50 -1.14 2.22 0.73
C VAL A 50 -1.52 2.09 2.21
N TRP A 51 -0.56 1.70 3.04
CA TRP A 51 -0.81 1.37 4.44
C TRP A 51 -1.17 2.59 5.26
N GLU A 52 -0.66 3.77 4.92
CA GLU A 52 -1.06 5.03 5.57
C GLU A 52 -2.56 5.30 5.45
N GLY A 53 -3.20 4.86 4.36
CA GLY A 53 -4.65 5.01 4.16
C GLY A 53 -5.51 4.07 5.01
N PHE A 54 -4.94 2.98 5.52
CA PHE A 54 -5.64 2.05 6.42
C PHE A 54 -5.48 2.41 7.89
N LEU A 55 -4.52 3.28 8.21
CA LEU A 55 -4.20 3.64 9.58
C LEU A 55 -5.08 4.80 10.07
N PRO A 56 -5.28 4.91 11.39
CA PRO A 56 -5.91 6.07 12.00
C PRO A 56 -5.16 7.37 11.67
N PRO A 57 -5.84 8.54 11.59
CA PRO A 57 -5.19 9.83 11.31
C PRO A 57 -4.06 10.20 12.27
N ASP A 58 -4.13 9.72 13.51
CA ASP A 58 -3.19 9.96 14.61
C ASP A 58 -2.10 8.89 14.73
N TYR A 59 -1.92 8.00 13.73
CA TYR A 59 -0.94 6.92 13.79
C TYR A 59 0.49 7.38 14.10
N LYS A 60 0.87 8.58 13.63
CA LYS A 60 2.19 9.17 13.92
C LYS A 60 2.36 9.51 15.41
N GLU A 61 1.29 9.99 16.05
CA GLU A 61 1.29 10.27 17.50
C GLU A 61 1.34 8.97 18.30
N ILE A 62 0.58 7.95 17.87
CA ILE A 62 0.61 6.61 18.48
C ILE A 62 2.05 6.05 18.45
N ILE A 63 2.71 6.09 17.29
CA ILE A 63 4.10 5.62 17.14
C ILE A 63 5.04 6.43 18.04
N SER A 64 4.93 7.76 18.06
CA SER A 64 5.76 8.63 18.90
C SER A 64 5.66 8.28 20.39
N ARG A 65 4.44 8.02 20.88
CA ARG A 65 4.18 7.61 22.27
C ARG A 65 4.69 6.20 22.59
N SER A 66 4.71 5.29 21.60
CA SER A 66 5.26 3.94 21.79
C SER A 66 6.79 3.94 21.86
N CYS A 67 7.46 4.89 21.21
CA CYS A 67 8.92 5.00 21.21
C CYS A 67 9.49 5.72 22.44
N SER A 68 8.68 6.46 23.20
CA SER A 68 9.11 6.99 24.50
C SER A 68 9.24 5.83 25.49
N SER A 69 10.47 5.34 25.66
CA SER A 69 10.85 4.23 26.51
C SER A 69 10.13 4.22 27.85
N VAL A 70 9.57 3.04 28.17
CA VAL A 70 9.34 2.62 29.54
C VAL A 70 10.69 2.67 30.25
N ASN A 71 10.91 3.66 31.10
CA ASN A 71 12.09 3.69 31.97
C ASN A 71 12.00 2.45 32.88
N PHE A 72 12.78 1.42 32.58
CA PHE A 72 13.00 0.32 33.52
C PHE A 72 14.01 0.80 34.55
N PRO A 73 13.62 0.96 35.83
CA PRO A 73 14.58 1.28 36.88
C PRO A 73 15.54 0.10 37.08
N ALA A 74 16.81 0.44 37.37
CA ALA A 74 17.89 -0.51 37.67
C ALA A 74 17.70 -1.21 39.01
#